data_AF-A0AAE0K9K5-F1
#
_entry.id   AF-A0AAE0K9K5-F1
#
_cell.length_a   1.000
_cell.length_b   1.000
_cell.length_c   1.000
_cell.angle_alpha   90.00
_cell.angle_beta   90.00
_cell.angle_gamma   90.00
#
_symmetry.space_group_name_H-M   'P 1'
#
loop_
_entity.id
_entity.type
_entity.pdbx_description
1 polymer ?
#
loop_
_entity_poly.entity_id
_entity_poly.type
_entity_poly.pdbx_seq_one_letter_code
_entity_poly.pdbx_strand_id
1 'polypeptide(L)'
;MRNIIKVAVNDIEALSHSDEAIVDVLRHFVIKIVDWRKIDLCPSVFQLGCRYVREVYLSWSGNNGILRAWSKPDGLVKAPYLEAIVLGEFENLESEEKTAQNIEQFKQRIKQNRIHLNKKRKREGEAGFPDIRRSYQWLQVMDTFADGIFKIKNNIGKDADNLPYIYEVASGQVMTALQNLPGAGRPFRESATGRGTLVARLICRLWPSARIFVHRLNVDAAEGSKAHFTANSAAQAVTYASNCRFDIVSMSWTIQSRSTSEGGNSDDIEDLRRALKEAVKNGALLFCASPDEGSLTPVSFRSSWFAELSKSMLKIGAPTINNIATPRAGRENQLDYILPGHEVPDRDDQIIQVNEDSLRTEPSPVATALAAGLAALIIHCVRVGTTVSHRAQAARPNRQADPNGIGPEQVRDIKQFANMKKVLDRFAQGGCYVDVGDKFDKTGKALKDATKSDQNRLDIVARLARDLIS
;
A
#
# COMPACT_ATOMS: atom_id res chain seq x y z
N MET A 1 -1.54 -20.13 -3.22
CA MET A 1 -0.21 -19.76 -3.76
C MET A 1 0.72 -19.53 -2.60
N ARG A 2 1.88 -20.17 -2.63
CA ARG A 2 2.99 -19.95 -1.70
C ARG A 2 3.94 -18.95 -2.37
N ASN A 3 4.41 -17.94 -1.65
CA ASN A 3 5.35 -16.96 -2.16
C ASN A 3 6.76 -17.41 -1.81
N ILE A 4 7.61 -17.60 -2.81
CA ILE A 4 9.01 -17.97 -2.60
C ILE A 4 9.86 -16.77 -3.03
N ILE A 5 10.65 -16.22 -2.10
CA ILE A 5 11.50 -15.07 -2.41
C ILE A 5 12.60 -15.49 -3.39
N LYS A 6 13.27 -16.62 -3.11
CA LYS A 6 14.33 -17.19 -3.93
C LYS A 6 14.16 -18.71 -4.06
N VAL A 7 14.15 -19.20 -5.30
CA VAL A 7 14.30 -20.63 -5.58
C VAL A 7 15.74 -20.85 -6.03
N ALA A 8 16.46 -21.71 -5.33
CA ALA A 8 17.80 -22.15 -5.71
C ALA A 8 17.81 -23.68 -5.87
N VAL A 9 18.12 -24.16 -7.07
CA VAL A 9 18.16 -25.60 -7.38
C VAL A 9 19.46 -25.88 -8.11
N ASN A 10 20.19 -26.88 -7.64
CA ASN A 10 21.37 -27.38 -8.31
C ASN A 10 20.95 -28.47 -9.32
N ASP A 11 20.94 -28.16 -10.60
CA ASP A 11 20.41 -29.03 -11.68
C ASP A 11 21.46 -29.22 -12.79
N ILE A 12 22.73 -29.32 -12.36
CA ILE A 12 23.94 -29.42 -13.20
C ILE A 12 24.28 -30.89 -13.51
N GLU A 13 23.65 -31.85 -12.82
CA GLU A 13 23.95 -33.28 -12.96
C GLU A 13 23.56 -33.85 -14.34
N ALA A 14 24.09 -35.03 -14.67
CA ALA A 14 24.00 -35.65 -16.01
C ALA A 14 22.57 -35.84 -16.56
N LEU A 15 21.55 -35.80 -15.70
CA LEU A 15 20.13 -35.82 -16.06
C LEU A 15 19.42 -34.64 -15.39
N SER A 16 19.56 -33.45 -15.99
CA SER A 16 18.83 -32.26 -15.54
C SER A 16 17.32 -32.38 -15.78
N HIS A 17 16.53 -31.65 -14.99
CA HIS A 17 15.08 -31.64 -15.13
C HIS A 17 14.66 -31.06 -16.49
N SER A 18 13.58 -31.58 -17.07
CA SER A 18 13.02 -31.01 -18.30
C SER A 18 12.44 -29.62 -18.06
N ASP A 19 12.44 -28.75 -19.07
CA ASP A 19 11.88 -27.39 -18.94
C ASP A 19 10.38 -27.43 -18.56
N GLU A 20 9.66 -28.44 -19.04
CA GLU A 20 8.25 -28.70 -18.69
C GLU A 20 8.09 -29.01 -17.20
N ALA A 21 8.91 -29.91 -16.65
CA ALA A 21 8.88 -30.23 -15.23
C ALA A 21 9.22 -29.01 -14.36
N ILE A 22 10.19 -28.20 -14.80
CA ILE A 22 10.57 -26.96 -14.13
C ILE A 22 9.39 -25.98 -14.13
N VAL A 23 8.75 -25.74 -15.28
CA VAL A 23 7.57 -24.87 -15.37
C VAL A 23 6.43 -25.37 -14.50
N ASP A 24 6.16 -26.67 -14.52
CA ASP A 24 5.09 -27.30 -13.76
C ASP A 24 5.25 -27.16 -12.26
N VAL A 25 6.48 -27.18 -11.76
CA VAL A 25 6.75 -26.90 -10.34
C VAL A 25 6.66 -25.40 -10.06
N LEU A 26 7.33 -24.56 -10.86
CA LEU A 26 7.46 -23.13 -10.58
C LEU A 26 6.12 -22.37 -10.70
N ARG A 27 5.21 -22.78 -11.60
CA ARG A 27 3.90 -22.11 -11.81
C ARG A 27 3.01 -22.04 -10.56
N HIS A 28 3.25 -22.90 -9.57
CA HIS A 28 2.47 -22.94 -8.33
C HIS A 28 2.92 -21.88 -7.31
N PHE A 29 4.05 -21.22 -7.58
CA PHE A 29 4.69 -20.27 -6.69
C PHE A 29 4.78 -18.87 -7.32
N VAL A 30 4.77 -17.85 -6.47
CA VAL A 30 5.16 -16.50 -6.88
C VAL A 30 6.63 -16.34 -6.53
N ILE A 31 7.50 -16.33 -7.55
CA ILE A 31 8.96 -16.34 -7.39
C ILE A 31 9.55 -15.00 -7.84
N LYS A 32 10.41 -14.40 -7.00
CA LYS A 32 11.10 -13.14 -7.32
C LYS A 32 12.53 -13.35 -7.81
N ILE A 33 13.25 -14.33 -7.25
CA ILE A 33 14.63 -14.67 -7.64
C ILE A 33 14.67 -16.15 -8.04
N VAL A 34 15.18 -16.43 -9.24
CA VAL A 34 15.37 -17.81 -9.73
C VAL A 34 16.85 -18.08 -9.95
N ASP A 35 17.38 -19.04 -9.22
CA ASP A 35 18.73 -19.60 -9.35
C ASP A 35 18.61 -21.10 -9.63
N TRP A 36 18.14 -21.41 -10.84
CA TRP A 36 18.02 -22.78 -11.30
C TRP A 36 19.24 -23.10 -12.14
N ARG A 37 20.20 -23.81 -11.54
CA ARG A 37 21.49 -24.11 -12.15
C ARG A 37 21.37 -25.24 -13.16
N LYS A 38 20.74 -24.95 -14.29
CA LYS A 38 20.68 -25.80 -15.48
C LYS A 38 21.35 -25.06 -16.62
N ILE A 39 22.27 -25.73 -17.30
CA ILE A 39 23.02 -25.14 -18.42
C ILE A 39 22.05 -24.80 -19.56
N ASP A 40 22.15 -23.58 -20.08
CA ASP A 40 21.40 -23.09 -21.24
C ASP A 40 19.87 -23.18 -21.12
N LEU A 41 19.35 -22.93 -19.91
CA LEU A 41 17.92 -22.96 -19.60
C LEU A 41 17.08 -22.10 -20.57
N CYS A 42 15.98 -22.66 -21.08
CA CYS A 42 15.12 -21.99 -22.04
C CYS A 42 14.39 -20.78 -21.41
N PRO A 43 14.37 -19.61 -22.06
CA PRO A 43 13.72 -18.42 -21.49
C PRO A 43 12.19 -18.54 -21.36
N SER A 44 11.55 -19.50 -22.04
CA SER A 44 10.12 -19.79 -21.88
C SER A 44 9.78 -20.26 -20.47
N VAL A 45 10.73 -20.88 -19.75
CA VAL A 45 10.56 -21.32 -18.37
C VAL A 45 10.21 -20.14 -17.46
N PHE A 46 10.88 -18.99 -17.64
CA PHE A 46 10.58 -17.80 -16.86
C PHE A 46 9.24 -17.15 -17.24
N GLN A 47 8.82 -17.30 -18.48
CA GLN A 47 7.56 -16.73 -18.97
C GLN A 47 6.35 -17.53 -18.49
N LEU A 48 6.46 -18.87 -18.50
CA LEU A 48 5.38 -19.79 -18.18
C LEU A 48 5.37 -20.17 -16.70
N GLY A 49 6.54 -20.34 -16.09
CA GLY A 49 6.70 -20.74 -14.69
C GLY A 49 6.88 -19.58 -13.70
N CYS A 50 7.48 -18.45 -14.13
CA CYS A 50 7.92 -17.38 -13.21
C CYS A 50 7.49 -15.97 -13.65
N ARG A 51 6.18 -15.74 -13.77
CA ARG A 51 5.59 -14.49 -14.29
C ARG A 51 6.04 -13.20 -13.59
N TYR A 52 6.53 -13.28 -12.35
CA TYR A 52 6.92 -12.14 -11.50
C TYR A 52 8.42 -12.04 -11.19
N VAL A 53 9.25 -12.76 -11.94
CA VAL A 53 10.69 -12.81 -11.69
C VAL A 53 11.34 -11.43 -11.86
N ARG A 54 12.15 -11.04 -10.88
CA ARG A 54 12.96 -9.81 -10.86
C ARG A 54 14.44 -10.09 -11.13
N GLU A 55 14.92 -11.24 -10.70
CA GLU A 55 16.33 -11.61 -10.87
C GLU A 55 16.46 -13.06 -11.29
N VAL A 56 17.28 -13.31 -12.32
CA VAL A 56 17.59 -14.66 -12.82
C VAL A 56 19.09 -14.89 -12.79
N TYR A 57 19.50 -16.03 -12.25
CA TYR A 57 20.84 -16.56 -12.35
C TYR A 57 20.82 -17.63 -13.44
N LEU A 58 21.63 -17.44 -14.47
CA LEU A 58 21.68 -18.32 -15.63
C LEU A 58 23.05 -18.97 -15.73
N SER A 59 23.08 -20.30 -15.80
CA SER A 59 24.27 -21.06 -16.14
C SER A 59 24.41 -21.10 -17.66
N TRP A 60 25.51 -20.56 -18.18
CA TRP A 60 25.74 -20.43 -19.61
C TRP A 60 26.91 -21.30 -20.07
N SER A 61 26.72 -22.09 -21.13
CA SER A 61 27.72 -23.01 -21.68
C SER A 61 28.87 -22.35 -22.47
N GLY A 62 28.85 -21.04 -22.67
CA GLY A 62 29.71 -20.36 -23.64
C GLY A 62 29.10 -20.26 -25.06
N ASN A 63 27.99 -20.94 -25.34
CA ASN A 63 27.35 -20.89 -26.65
C ASN A 63 26.68 -19.53 -26.93
N ASN A 64 27.21 -18.75 -27.88
CA ASN A 64 26.66 -17.45 -28.28
C ASN A 64 25.22 -17.55 -28.85
N GLY A 65 24.84 -18.70 -29.39
CA GLY A 65 23.46 -18.97 -29.83
C GLY A 65 22.45 -18.78 -28.69
N ILE A 66 22.82 -19.14 -27.47
CA ILE A 66 21.98 -19.01 -26.27
C ILE A 66 21.84 -17.56 -25.83
N LEU A 67 22.94 -16.80 -25.80
CA LEU A 67 22.90 -15.35 -25.55
C LEU A 67 22.00 -14.64 -26.57
N ARG A 68 22.03 -15.05 -27.84
CA ARG A 68 21.13 -14.52 -28.87
C ARG A 68 19.68 -14.91 -28.59
N ALA A 69 19.40 -16.15 -28.23
CA ALA A 69 18.06 -16.62 -27.89
C ALA A 69 17.47 -15.87 -26.68
N TRP A 70 18.22 -15.74 -25.59
CA TRP A 70 17.81 -15.00 -24.39
C TRP A 70 17.53 -13.52 -24.67
N SER A 71 18.27 -12.91 -25.60
CA SER A 71 18.09 -11.50 -25.95
C SER A 71 17.01 -11.20 -27.00
N LYS A 72 16.31 -12.21 -27.53
CA LYS A 72 15.18 -12.00 -28.45
C LYS A 72 14.01 -11.28 -27.76
N PRO A 73 13.14 -10.58 -28.53
CA PRO A 73 11.93 -9.96 -27.98
C PRO A 73 11.02 -10.95 -27.22
N ASP A 74 10.92 -12.19 -27.73
CA ASP A 74 10.20 -13.29 -27.08
C ASP A 74 11.06 -14.11 -26.09
N GLY A 75 12.26 -13.64 -25.73
CA GLY A 75 13.13 -14.23 -24.72
C GLY A 75 12.96 -13.56 -23.35
N LEU A 76 14.08 -13.28 -22.66
CA LEU A 76 14.08 -12.61 -21.36
C LEU A 76 13.54 -11.17 -21.42
N VAL A 77 13.58 -10.55 -22.60
CA VAL A 77 13.03 -9.21 -22.86
C VAL A 77 11.53 -9.13 -22.51
N LYS A 78 10.80 -10.23 -22.73
CA LYS A 78 9.35 -10.32 -22.51
C LYS A 78 8.98 -10.32 -21.02
N ALA A 79 9.89 -10.74 -20.14
CA ALA A 79 9.69 -10.77 -18.69
C ALA A 79 9.53 -9.32 -18.15
N PRO A 80 8.32 -8.93 -17.69
CA PRO A 80 7.99 -7.53 -17.46
C PRO A 80 8.63 -6.92 -16.19
N TYR A 81 8.96 -7.78 -15.21
CA TYR A 81 9.52 -7.37 -13.92
C TYR A 81 11.02 -7.67 -13.78
N LEU A 82 11.64 -8.27 -14.80
CA LEU A 82 13.04 -8.66 -14.72
C LEU A 82 13.94 -7.41 -14.64
N GLU A 83 14.73 -7.29 -13.59
CA GLU A 83 15.61 -6.15 -13.29
C GLU A 83 17.08 -6.53 -13.46
N ALA A 84 17.44 -7.74 -13.06
CA ALA A 84 18.82 -8.24 -13.10
C ALA A 84 18.93 -9.62 -13.77
N ILE A 85 20.00 -9.79 -14.54
CA ILE A 85 20.42 -11.07 -15.12
C ILE A 85 21.85 -11.30 -14.67
N VAL A 86 22.07 -12.35 -13.89
CA VAL A 86 23.39 -12.78 -13.43
C VAL A 86 23.79 -13.98 -14.26
N LEU A 87 24.92 -13.87 -14.97
CA LEU A 87 25.48 -14.98 -15.74
C LEU A 87 26.52 -15.69 -14.87
N GLY A 88 26.34 -16.99 -14.65
CA GLY A 88 27.36 -17.87 -14.10
C GLY A 88 28.15 -18.51 -15.23
N GLU A 89 29.47 -18.36 -15.22
CA GLU A 89 30.36 -18.96 -16.21
C GLU A 89 30.56 -20.45 -15.91
N PHE A 90 30.26 -21.29 -16.90
CA PHE A 90 30.71 -22.69 -16.99
C PHE A 90 31.85 -22.79 -18.00
N GLU A 91 32.63 -23.88 -17.98
CA GLU A 91 33.80 -24.10 -18.85
C GLU A 91 33.56 -23.59 -20.29
N ASN A 92 34.20 -22.48 -20.63
CA ASN A 92 33.99 -21.79 -21.89
C ASN A 92 35.17 -22.10 -22.83
N LEU A 93 34.85 -22.58 -24.03
CA LEU A 93 35.83 -22.94 -25.06
C LEU A 93 36.30 -21.72 -25.88
N GLU A 94 35.61 -20.59 -25.77
CA GLU A 94 35.95 -19.33 -26.46
C GLU A 94 37.03 -18.54 -25.68
N SER A 95 37.79 -17.69 -26.37
CA SER A 95 38.75 -16.81 -25.71
C SER A 95 38.05 -15.81 -24.78
N GLU A 96 38.75 -15.32 -23.76
CA GLU A 96 38.23 -14.29 -22.83
C GLU A 96 37.77 -13.04 -23.59
N GLU A 97 38.54 -12.61 -24.59
CA GLU A 97 38.21 -11.45 -25.43
C GLU A 97 36.90 -11.68 -26.19
N LYS A 98 36.74 -12.86 -26.80
CA LYS A 98 35.52 -13.20 -27.55
C LYS A 98 34.30 -13.30 -26.64
N THR A 99 34.51 -13.83 -25.44
CA THR A 99 33.50 -13.94 -24.38
C THR A 99 33.00 -12.58 -23.94
N ALA A 100 33.91 -11.66 -23.63
CA ALA A 100 33.58 -10.28 -23.26
C ALA A 100 32.79 -9.57 -24.37
N GLN A 101 33.21 -9.73 -25.64
CA GLN A 101 32.49 -9.17 -26.79
C GLN A 101 31.06 -9.74 -26.91
N ASN A 102 30.89 -11.06 -26.74
CA ASN A 102 29.58 -11.70 -26.82
C ASN A 102 28.63 -11.21 -25.70
N ILE A 103 29.14 -11.05 -24.47
CA ILE A 103 28.38 -10.53 -23.33
C ILE A 103 27.99 -9.07 -23.55
N GLU A 104 28.88 -8.23 -24.07
CA GLU A 104 28.57 -6.83 -24.33
C GLU A 104 27.49 -6.68 -25.43
N GLN A 105 27.61 -7.45 -26.51
CA GLN A 105 26.56 -7.48 -27.53
C GLN A 105 25.22 -7.99 -26.97
N PHE A 106 25.24 -8.96 -26.05
CA PHE A 106 24.03 -9.43 -25.36
C PHE A 106 23.37 -8.31 -24.54
N LYS A 107 24.15 -7.58 -23.74
CA LYS A 107 23.66 -6.42 -22.96
C LYS A 107 23.03 -5.37 -23.85
N GLN A 108 23.65 -5.06 -25.00
CA GLN A 108 23.14 -4.09 -25.95
C GLN A 108 21.81 -4.54 -26.57
N ARG A 109 21.70 -5.80 -27.00
CA ARG A 109 20.45 -6.36 -27.57
C ARG A 109 19.30 -6.31 -26.57
N ILE A 110 19.52 -6.70 -25.31
CA ILE A 110 18.50 -6.62 -24.25
C ILE A 110 18.01 -5.18 -24.07
N LYS A 111 18.93 -4.21 -23.96
CA LYS A 111 18.59 -2.79 -23.78
C LYS A 111 17.76 -2.25 -24.96
N GLN A 112 18.20 -2.49 -26.18
CA GLN A 112 17.51 -2.04 -27.40
C GLN A 112 16.12 -2.64 -27.52
N ASN A 113 15.99 -3.95 -27.33
CA ASN A 113 14.71 -4.65 -27.43
C ASN A 113 13.73 -4.23 -26.33
N ARG A 114 14.20 -3.91 -25.12
CA ARG A 114 13.35 -3.33 -24.06
C ARG A 114 12.84 -1.93 -24.39
N ILE A 115 13.69 -1.07 -24.95
CA ILE A 115 13.27 0.26 -25.40
C ILE A 115 12.19 0.14 -26.48
N HIS A 116 12.40 -0.76 -27.44
CA HIS A 116 11.43 -1.01 -28.51
C HIS A 116 10.09 -1.55 -27.98
N LEU A 117 10.14 -2.54 -27.07
CA LEU A 117 8.95 -3.12 -26.44
C LEU A 117 8.15 -2.07 -25.65
N ASN A 118 8.83 -1.21 -24.90
CA ASN A 118 8.18 -0.14 -24.14
C ASN A 118 7.53 0.92 -25.06
N LYS A 119 8.18 1.26 -26.18
CA LYS A 119 7.60 2.16 -27.20
C LYS A 119 6.37 1.54 -27.88
N LYS A 120 6.42 0.24 -28.20
CA LYS A 120 5.31 -0.52 -28.79
C LYS A 120 4.10 -0.56 -27.85
N ARG A 121 4.31 -0.95 -26.59
CA ARG A 121 3.28 -0.93 -25.52
C ARG A 121 2.61 0.43 -25.35
N LYS A 122 3.39 1.53 -25.47
CA LYS A 122 2.86 2.90 -25.36
C LYS A 122 1.98 3.31 -26.56
N ARG A 123 2.18 2.70 -27.74
CA ARG A 123 1.42 2.99 -28.97
C ARG A 123 0.15 2.16 -29.09
N GLU A 124 0.18 0.91 -28.65
CA GLU A 124 -0.91 -0.05 -28.87
C GLU A 124 -2.01 0.03 -27.81
N GLY A 125 -1.88 0.87 -26.77
CA GLY A 125 -2.91 1.02 -25.74
C GLY A 125 -3.25 -0.27 -25.01
N GLU A 126 -2.45 -1.34 -25.18
CA GLU A 126 -2.61 -2.59 -24.47
C GLU A 126 -2.48 -2.31 -22.98
N ALA A 127 -3.57 -2.56 -22.24
CA ALA A 127 -3.59 -2.64 -20.80
C ALA A 127 -2.54 -3.67 -20.37
N GLY A 128 -1.36 -3.16 -20.01
CA GLY A 128 -0.25 -3.98 -19.57
C GLY A 128 -0.66 -4.84 -18.38
N PHE A 129 -0.03 -6.02 -18.30
CA PHE A 129 0.10 -6.83 -17.08
C PHE A 129 0.16 -5.95 -15.83
N PRO A 130 -0.49 -6.36 -14.72
CA PRO A 130 -0.76 -5.51 -13.55
C PRO A 130 0.44 -4.65 -13.18
N ASP A 131 0.18 -3.36 -13.09
CA ASP A 131 1.19 -2.34 -12.96
C ASP A 131 1.72 -2.25 -11.52
N ILE A 132 2.46 -3.28 -11.07
CA ILE A 132 3.25 -3.23 -9.82
C ILE A 132 4.19 -2.02 -9.86
N ARG A 133 4.64 -1.58 -11.05
CA ARG A 133 5.44 -0.37 -11.21
C ARG A 133 4.66 0.89 -10.83
N ARG A 134 3.36 0.99 -11.11
CA ARG A 134 2.50 2.08 -10.62
C ARG A 134 2.27 2.03 -9.12
N SER A 135 2.02 0.86 -8.52
CA SER A 135 1.94 0.76 -7.06
C SER A 135 3.25 1.20 -6.40
N TYR A 136 4.38 0.79 -6.97
CA TYR A 136 5.71 1.21 -6.52
C TYR A 136 5.94 2.71 -6.71
N GLN A 137 5.58 3.26 -7.86
CA GLN A 137 5.68 4.69 -8.14
C GLN A 137 4.80 5.51 -7.19
N TRP A 138 3.57 5.06 -6.93
CA TRP A 138 2.65 5.68 -5.97
C TRP A 138 3.30 5.77 -4.59
N LEU A 139 3.87 4.65 -4.12
CA LEU A 139 4.53 4.58 -2.82
C LEU A 139 5.79 5.46 -2.78
N GLN A 140 6.61 5.46 -3.82
CA GLN A 140 7.81 6.30 -3.91
C GLN A 140 7.49 7.80 -3.87
N VAL A 141 6.42 8.22 -4.56
CA VAL A 141 5.92 9.60 -4.52
C VAL A 141 5.55 9.96 -3.08
N MET A 142 4.79 9.10 -2.42
CA MET A 142 4.37 9.35 -1.04
C MET A 142 5.51 9.28 -0.04
N ASP A 143 6.45 8.35 -0.18
CA ASP A 143 7.65 8.26 0.64
C ASP A 143 8.47 9.55 0.54
N THR A 144 8.61 10.07 -0.68
CA THR A 144 9.34 11.31 -0.94
C THR A 144 8.67 12.50 -0.28
N PHE A 145 7.35 12.57 -0.33
CA PHE A 145 6.59 13.61 0.32
C PHE A 145 6.64 13.49 1.86
N ALA A 146 6.45 12.29 2.40
CA ALA A 146 6.47 12.00 3.83
C ALA A 146 7.83 12.36 4.46
N ASP A 147 8.95 12.03 3.80
CA ASP A 147 10.30 12.46 4.18
C ASP A 147 10.40 13.98 4.27
N GLY A 148 9.88 14.66 3.24
CA GLY A 148 9.90 16.11 3.14
C GLY A 148 9.20 16.77 4.32
N ILE A 149 7.97 16.34 4.63
CA ILE A 149 7.22 16.89 5.76
C ILE A 149 7.84 16.52 7.11
N PHE A 150 8.33 15.29 7.28
CA PHE A 150 8.92 14.86 8.56
C PHE A 150 10.13 15.72 8.95
N LYS A 151 10.95 16.12 7.97
CA LYS A 151 12.05 17.08 8.20
C LYS A 151 11.58 18.43 8.73
N ILE A 152 10.47 18.96 8.18
CA ILE A 152 9.89 20.23 8.65
C ILE A 152 9.47 20.14 10.10
N LYS A 153 8.81 19.04 10.49
CA LYS A 153 8.35 18.83 11.87
C LYS A 153 9.50 18.85 12.87
N ASN A 154 10.59 18.13 12.58
CA ASN A 154 11.75 18.07 13.49
C ASN A 154 12.45 19.42 13.65
N ASN A 155 12.43 20.27 12.61
CA ASN A 155 13.04 21.60 12.67
C ASN A 155 12.16 22.62 13.39
N ILE A 156 10.83 22.51 13.30
CA ILE A 156 9.88 23.41 13.98
C ILE A 156 9.71 23.05 15.46
N GLY A 157 10.09 21.83 15.87
CA GLY A 157 9.99 21.33 17.25
C GLY A 157 10.79 22.09 18.31
N LYS A 158 11.38 23.25 18.00
CA LYS A 158 11.96 24.19 18.98
C LYS A 158 11.14 25.47 19.19
N ASP A 159 10.23 25.82 18.27
CA ASP A 159 9.36 27.02 18.35
C ASP A 159 7.86 26.67 18.47
N ALA A 160 7.51 25.37 18.43
CA ALA A 160 6.12 24.89 18.47
C ALA A 160 5.48 24.96 19.86
N ASP A 161 6.27 25.13 20.91
CA ASP A 161 5.82 25.13 22.32
C ASP A 161 4.98 26.36 22.69
N ASN A 162 4.89 27.37 21.81
CA ASN A 162 4.12 28.60 22.02
C ASN A 162 2.88 28.76 21.10
N LEU A 163 2.42 27.71 20.43
CA LEU A 163 1.15 27.73 19.68
C LEU A 163 0.01 27.13 20.53
N PRO A 164 -1.14 27.80 20.71
CA PRO A 164 -2.13 27.48 21.73
C PRO A 164 -2.97 26.20 21.47
N TYR A 165 -2.55 25.30 20.59
CA TYR A 165 -3.25 24.04 20.33
C TYR A 165 -2.31 22.90 19.94
N ILE A 166 -1.34 22.57 20.79
CA ILE A 166 -0.67 21.26 20.74
C ILE A 166 -0.46 20.78 22.18
N TYR A 167 -1.33 19.91 22.67
CA TYR A 167 -0.95 19.05 23.79
C TYR A 167 0.11 18.07 23.29
N GLU A 168 1.32 18.30 23.77
CA GLU A 168 2.45 17.40 23.73
C GLU A 168 2.15 16.15 24.57
N VAL A 169 2.17 14.96 23.96
CA VAL A 169 2.56 13.72 24.64
C VAL A 169 3.35 12.89 23.64
N ALA A 170 4.65 12.77 23.92
CA ALA A 170 5.64 11.78 23.49
C ALA A 170 5.61 11.30 22.01
N SER A 171 6.72 11.61 21.35
CA SER A 171 7.30 10.87 20.22
C SER A 171 7.03 9.35 20.25
N GLY A 172 6.59 8.80 19.11
CA GLY A 172 6.78 7.39 18.77
C GLY A 172 6.14 6.32 19.67
N GLN A 173 5.26 6.67 20.61
CA GLN A 173 4.57 5.67 21.42
C GLN A 173 3.17 5.39 20.89
N VAL A 174 2.92 4.13 20.53
CA VAL A 174 1.57 3.54 20.49
C VAL A 174 1.01 3.64 21.91
N MET A 175 0.33 4.74 22.22
CA MET A 175 -0.43 4.90 23.44
C MET A 175 -1.70 4.07 23.30
N THR A 176 -2.01 3.33 24.34
CA THR A 176 -3.10 2.35 24.32
C THR A 176 -4.00 2.62 25.49
N ALA A 177 -5.27 2.74 25.20
CA ALA A 177 -6.27 3.04 26.18
C ALA A 177 -7.25 1.87 26.17
N LEU A 178 -7.03 0.98 27.14
CA LEU A 178 -7.92 0.00 27.74
C LEU A 178 -7.00 -0.87 28.62
N GLN A 179 -6.99 -0.56 29.93
CA GLN A 179 -6.31 -1.37 30.93
C GLN A 179 -6.93 -2.77 30.93
N ASN A 180 -6.06 -3.78 30.92
CA ASN A 180 -6.26 -5.20 31.24
C ASN A 180 -7.70 -5.58 31.64
N LEU A 181 -8.48 -6.05 30.67
CA LEU A 181 -9.63 -6.90 31.00
C LEU A 181 -9.09 -8.24 31.55
N PRO A 182 -9.56 -8.71 32.73
CA PRO A 182 -9.15 -9.99 33.26
C PRO A 182 -9.60 -11.10 32.30
N GLY A 183 -8.65 -11.89 31.78
CA GLY A 183 -8.92 -13.02 30.87
C GLY A 183 -8.16 -12.99 29.53
N ALA A 184 -7.54 -11.87 29.14
CA ALA A 184 -6.72 -11.82 27.94
C ALA A 184 -5.30 -12.34 28.22
N GLY A 185 -5.04 -13.63 27.95
CA GLY A 185 -3.76 -14.31 28.24
C GLY A 185 -2.52 -13.81 27.48
N ARG A 186 -2.57 -12.68 26.77
CA ARG A 186 -1.42 -12.04 26.09
C ARG A 186 -1.54 -10.51 26.07
N PRO A 187 -0.41 -9.76 26.08
CA PRO A 187 -0.44 -8.31 25.95
C PRO A 187 -1.15 -7.86 24.65
N PHE A 188 -2.00 -6.84 24.73
CA PHE A 188 -2.69 -6.26 23.56
C PHE A 188 -1.72 -5.73 22.48
N ARG A 189 -0.44 -5.51 22.81
CA ARG A 189 0.64 -5.07 21.90
C ARG A 189 1.14 -6.17 20.98
N GLU A 190 0.88 -7.44 21.30
CA GLU A 190 1.33 -8.56 20.48
C GLU A 190 0.37 -8.79 19.31
N SER A 191 0.89 -8.65 18.08
CA SER A 191 0.17 -9.04 16.89
C SER A 191 0.26 -10.55 16.69
N ALA A 192 -0.86 -11.25 16.89
CA ALA A 192 -0.93 -12.71 16.72
C ALA A 192 -0.57 -13.19 15.30
N THR A 193 -0.79 -12.34 14.29
CA THR A 193 -0.60 -12.67 12.85
C THR A 193 0.31 -11.68 12.12
N GLY A 194 0.87 -10.68 12.82
CA GLY A 194 1.62 -9.57 12.20
C GLY A 194 0.78 -8.57 11.37
N ARG A 195 -0.47 -8.90 11.03
CA ARG A 195 -1.36 -8.08 10.17
C ARG A 195 -1.61 -6.68 10.72
N GLY A 196 -1.93 -6.58 12.02
CA GLY A 196 -2.16 -5.29 12.67
C GLY A 196 -0.91 -4.40 12.67
N THR A 197 0.26 -5.01 12.85
CA THR A 197 1.56 -4.32 12.78
C THR A 197 1.82 -3.78 11.38
N LEU A 198 1.53 -4.56 10.34
CA LEU A 198 1.66 -4.11 8.95
C LEU A 198 0.74 -2.92 8.65
N VAL A 199 -0.54 -3.00 9.03
CA VAL A 199 -1.50 -1.89 8.85
C VAL A 199 -1.01 -0.61 9.52
N ALA A 200 -0.55 -0.69 10.77
CA ALA A 200 0.00 0.47 11.48
C ALA A 200 1.25 1.04 10.79
N ARG A 201 2.16 0.17 10.33
CA ARG A 201 3.35 0.60 9.57
C ARG A 201 3.00 1.32 8.28
N LEU A 202 2.00 0.85 7.54
CA LEU A 202 1.57 1.48 6.28
C LEU A 202 0.94 2.87 6.50
N ILE A 203 0.17 3.04 7.58
CA ILE A 203 -0.33 4.37 7.98
C ILE A 203 0.85 5.29 8.30
N CYS A 204 1.82 4.81 9.09
CA CYS A 204 3.02 5.57 9.43
C CYS A 204 3.95 5.84 8.24
N ARG A 205 3.93 5.01 7.18
CA ARG A 205 4.71 5.27 5.97
C ARG A 205 4.27 6.57 5.29
N LEU A 206 2.97 6.83 5.26
CA LEU A 206 2.41 8.06 4.69
C LEU A 206 2.52 9.23 5.67
N TRP A 207 2.22 8.98 6.95
CA TRP A 207 2.35 9.99 8.00
C TRP A 207 3.12 9.45 9.21
N PRO A 208 4.46 9.64 9.27
CA PRO A 208 5.31 9.05 10.30
C PRO A 208 5.03 9.50 11.73
N SER A 209 4.29 10.62 11.86
CA SER A 209 3.91 11.22 13.13
C SER A 209 2.45 10.98 13.50
N ALA A 210 1.80 10.01 12.86
CA ALA A 210 0.45 9.59 13.22
C ALA A 210 0.43 9.05 14.65
N ARG A 211 -0.55 9.50 15.45
CA ARG A 211 -0.84 8.90 16.76
C ARG A 211 -1.80 7.74 16.52
N ILE A 212 -1.29 6.52 16.59
CA ILE A 212 -2.07 5.30 16.32
C ILE A 212 -2.46 4.63 17.64
N PHE A 213 -3.76 4.38 17.80
CA PHE A 213 -4.34 3.60 18.88
C PHE A 213 -4.86 2.28 18.32
N VAL A 214 -4.25 1.17 18.75
CA VAL A 214 -4.58 -0.16 18.24
C VAL A 214 -5.66 -0.80 19.09
N HIS A 215 -6.78 -1.16 18.46
CA HIS A 215 -7.84 -1.95 19.07
C HIS A 215 -7.76 -3.38 18.54
N ARG A 216 -7.39 -4.31 19.41
CA ARG A 216 -7.37 -5.74 19.06
C ARG A 216 -8.78 -6.30 19.16
N LEU A 217 -9.24 -6.93 18.09
CA LEU A 217 -10.53 -7.60 18.04
C LEU A 217 -10.39 -9.07 18.46
N ASN A 218 -11.45 -9.60 19.06
CA ASN A 218 -11.54 -11.02 19.37
C ASN A 218 -11.75 -11.80 18.08
N VAL A 219 -11.23 -13.03 18.06
CA VAL A 219 -11.29 -13.92 16.89
C VAL A 219 -12.00 -15.19 17.30
N ASP A 220 -13.08 -15.51 16.62
CA ASP A 220 -13.74 -16.80 16.73
C ASP A 220 -13.12 -17.75 15.70
N ALA A 221 -12.56 -18.84 16.19
CA ALA A 221 -12.03 -19.93 15.39
C ALA A 221 -12.82 -21.19 15.74
N ALA A 222 -14.05 -21.31 15.21
CA ALA A 222 -14.78 -22.57 15.30
C ALA A 222 -14.06 -23.64 14.46
N GLU A 223 -13.95 -24.86 14.98
CA GLU A 223 -13.27 -25.98 14.31
C GLU A 223 -13.74 -26.15 12.87
N GLY A 224 -12.80 -26.11 11.91
CA GLY A 224 -13.08 -26.25 10.48
C GLY A 224 -13.51 -24.98 9.74
N SER A 225 -13.74 -23.85 10.43
CA SER A 225 -14.10 -22.57 9.80
C SER A 225 -12.92 -21.58 9.75
N LYS A 226 -12.91 -20.67 8.75
CA LYS A 226 -11.93 -19.59 8.67
C LYS A 226 -12.11 -18.67 9.89
N ALA A 227 -11.04 -18.45 10.63
CA ALA A 227 -11.03 -17.55 11.78
C ALA A 227 -11.56 -16.15 11.39
N HIS A 228 -12.52 -15.62 12.16
CA HIS A 228 -13.18 -14.35 11.87
C HIS A 228 -13.29 -13.46 13.10
N PHE A 229 -13.33 -12.15 12.90
CA PHE A 229 -13.47 -11.20 14.01
C PHE A 229 -14.91 -11.18 14.54
N THR A 230 -15.06 -11.02 15.85
CA THR A 230 -16.38 -10.95 16.48
C THR A 230 -16.98 -9.55 16.34
N ALA A 231 -18.28 -9.49 16.01
CA ALA A 231 -19.00 -8.22 15.88
C ALA A 231 -19.06 -7.46 17.23
N ASN A 232 -19.21 -8.16 18.35
CA ASN A 232 -19.20 -7.56 19.69
C ASN A 232 -17.88 -6.81 19.97
N SER A 233 -16.73 -7.46 19.75
CA SER A 233 -15.44 -6.81 20.01
C SER A 233 -15.19 -5.61 19.09
N ALA A 234 -15.69 -5.68 17.84
CA ALA A 234 -15.65 -4.56 16.92
C ALA A 234 -16.55 -3.40 17.40
N ALA A 235 -17.75 -3.69 17.89
CA ALA A 235 -18.67 -2.69 18.43
C ALA A 235 -18.04 -1.94 19.60
N GLN A 236 -17.46 -2.68 20.57
CA GLN A 236 -16.77 -2.10 21.71
C GLN A 236 -15.59 -1.21 21.30
N ALA A 237 -14.78 -1.65 20.34
CA ALA A 237 -13.66 -0.88 19.83
C ALA A 237 -14.10 0.43 19.15
N VAL A 238 -15.17 0.39 18.36
CA VAL A 238 -15.71 1.59 17.69
C VAL A 238 -16.35 2.55 18.70
N THR A 239 -17.09 2.04 19.68
CA THR A 239 -17.64 2.85 20.78
C THR A 239 -16.53 3.56 21.54
N TYR A 240 -15.44 2.86 21.85
CA TYR A 240 -14.28 3.45 22.49
C TYR A 240 -13.67 4.58 21.65
N ALA A 241 -13.40 4.32 20.37
CA ALA A 241 -12.83 5.32 19.45
C ALA A 241 -13.74 6.54 19.28
N SER A 242 -15.07 6.32 19.27
CA SER A 242 -16.09 7.37 19.23
C SER A 242 -16.04 8.26 20.47
N ASN A 243 -16.01 7.65 21.66
CA ASN A 243 -15.94 8.37 22.94
C ASN A 243 -14.66 9.19 23.08
N CYS A 244 -13.54 8.66 22.57
CA CYS A 244 -12.26 9.38 22.55
C CYS A 244 -12.13 10.41 21.42
N ARG A 245 -13.17 10.61 20.60
CA ARG A 245 -13.21 11.60 19.50
C ARG A 245 -12.05 11.46 18.52
N PHE A 246 -11.77 10.23 18.08
CA PHE A 246 -10.71 10.00 17.11
C PHE A 246 -11.05 10.66 15.76
N ASP A 247 -10.04 11.29 15.15
CA ASP A 247 -10.16 11.93 13.82
C ASP A 247 -10.49 10.89 12.73
N ILE A 248 -9.88 9.70 12.81
CA ILE A 248 -10.00 8.63 11.81
C ILE A 248 -10.15 7.28 12.53
N VAL A 249 -11.09 6.46 12.07
CA VAL A 249 -11.23 5.04 12.45
C VAL A 249 -10.96 4.20 11.20
N SER A 250 -9.84 3.47 11.20
CA SER A 250 -9.46 2.57 10.11
C SER A 250 -9.85 1.13 10.44
N MET A 251 -10.77 0.58 9.66
CA MET A 251 -11.27 -0.79 9.78
C MET A 251 -10.74 -1.64 8.63
N SER A 252 -9.52 -2.14 8.81
CA SER A 252 -8.83 -3.05 7.87
C SER A 252 -9.32 -4.50 8.01
N TRP A 253 -10.63 -4.70 8.14
CA TRP A 253 -11.29 -6.00 8.32
C TRP A 253 -12.72 -5.94 7.77
N THR A 254 -13.33 -7.11 7.57
CA THR A 254 -14.75 -7.23 7.24
C THR A 254 -15.42 -8.24 8.16
N ILE A 255 -16.65 -7.95 8.60
CA ILE A 255 -17.46 -8.84 9.43
C ILE A 255 -18.78 -9.07 8.68
N GLN A 256 -19.17 -10.34 8.58
CA GLN A 256 -20.42 -10.74 7.91
C GLN A 256 -21.49 -11.08 8.94
N SER A 257 -22.74 -10.79 8.59
CA SER A 257 -23.89 -11.26 9.36
C SER A 257 -24.09 -12.76 9.13
N ARG A 258 -24.27 -13.51 10.21
CA ARG A 258 -24.51 -14.95 10.22
C ARG A 258 -25.87 -15.23 10.84
N SER A 259 -26.70 -16.02 10.14
CA SER A 259 -27.88 -16.66 10.69
C SER A 259 -27.65 -18.18 10.71
N THR A 260 -27.20 -18.70 11.86
CA THR A 260 -26.98 -20.14 12.05
C THR A 260 -27.96 -20.71 13.08
N SER A 261 -28.20 -22.01 13.00
CA SER A 261 -29.08 -22.78 13.91
C SER A 261 -28.60 -22.79 15.37
N GLU A 262 -27.33 -22.45 15.64
CA GLU A 262 -26.70 -22.40 16.97
C GLU A 262 -26.66 -20.97 17.57
N GLY A 263 -27.43 -20.04 17.02
CA GLY A 263 -27.41 -18.63 17.37
C GLY A 263 -26.70 -17.79 16.31
N GLY A 264 -27.35 -16.70 15.87
CA GLY A 264 -26.78 -15.73 14.94
C GLY A 264 -26.00 -14.63 15.67
N ASN A 265 -25.31 -13.78 14.92
CA ASN A 265 -24.64 -12.58 15.46
C ASN A 265 -25.44 -11.30 15.22
N SER A 266 -26.76 -11.40 15.03
CA SER A 266 -27.62 -10.25 14.66
C SER A 266 -27.51 -9.09 15.65
N ASP A 267 -27.51 -9.41 16.94
CA ASP A 267 -27.54 -8.40 18.00
C ASP A 267 -26.19 -7.68 18.09
N ASP A 268 -25.09 -8.42 18.02
CA ASP A 268 -23.74 -7.86 17.97
C ASP A 268 -23.51 -7.00 16.71
N ILE A 269 -24.09 -7.42 15.57
CA ILE A 269 -24.03 -6.67 14.31
C ILE A 269 -24.82 -5.36 14.43
N GLU A 270 -25.95 -5.38 15.13
CA GLU A 270 -26.76 -4.19 15.40
C GLU A 270 -26.06 -3.24 16.39
N ASP A 271 -25.36 -3.77 17.40
CA ASP A 271 -24.54 -2.96 18.31
C ASP A 271 -23.34 -2.34 17.58
N LEU A 272 -22.68 -3.07 16.68
CA LEU A 272 -21.64 -2.52 15.81
C LEU A 272 -22.21 -1.40 14.92
N ARG A 273 -23.40 -1.60 14.37
CA ARG A 273 -24.10 -0.58 13.57
C ARG A 273 -24.36 0.69 14.39
N ARG A 274 -24.81 0.55 15.64
CA ARG A 274 -25.05 1.68 16.55
C ARG A 274 -23.75 2.42 16.88
N ALA A 275 -22.68 1.69 17.19
CA ALA A 275 -21.36 2.26 17.48
C ALA A 275 -20.82 3.07 16.28
N LEU A 276 -20.95 2.55 15.05
CA LEU A 276 -20.52 3.24 13.84
C LEU A 276 -21.32 4.53 13.59
N LYS A 277 -22.64 4.50 13.81
CA LYS A 277 -23.48 5.71 13.72
C LYS A 277 -23.04 6.79 14.71
N GLU A 278 -22.73 6.38 15.94
CA GLU A 278 -22.25 7.31 16.96
C GLU A 278 -20.88 7.89 16.61
N ALA A 279 -19.97 7.08 16.08
CA ALA A 279 -18.66 7.55 15.60
C ALA A 279 -18.80 8.60 14.50
N VAL A 280 -19.69 8.38 13.52
CA VAL A 280 -20.01 9.38 12.48
C VAL A 280 -20.56 10.66 13.09
N LYS A 281 -21.50 10.55 14.04
CA LYS A 281 -22.08 11.71 14.73
C LYS A 281 -21.02 12.52 15.50
N ASN A 282 -20.03 11.84 16.08
CA ASN A 282 -18.92 12.46 16.78
C ASN A 282 -17.82 13.00 15.84
N GLY A 283 -17.99 12.88 14.53
CA GLY A 283 -17.12 13.47 13.51
C GLY A 283 -15.93 12.59 13.11
N ALA A 284 -15.96 11.29 13.39
CA ALA A 284 -14.91 10.37 12.98
C ALA A 284 -15.03 10.00 11.49
N LEU A 285 -13.91 10.06 10.76
CA LEU A 285 -13.82 9.53 9.40
C LEU A 285 -13.68 8.01 9.44
N LEU A 286 -14.65 7.29 8.87
CA LEU A 286 -14.65 5.83 8.83
C LEU A 286 -14.07 5.32 7.51
N PHE A 287 -12.97 4.56 7.58
CA PHE A 287 -12.38 3.86 6.43
C PHE A 287 -12.59 2.36 6.57
N CYS A 288 -13.17 1.71 5.56
CA CYS A 288 -13.51 0.29 5.62
C CYS A 288 -12.98 -0.49 4.44
N ALA A 289 -12.33 -1.61 4.73
CA ALA A 289 -11.88 -2.54 3.73
C ALA A 289 -13.06 -3.23 3.01
N SER A 290 -12.87 -3.48 1.73
CA SER A 290 -13.69 -4.42 0.96
C SER A 290 -13.40 -5.86 1.33
N PRO A 291 -14.42 -6.74 1.33
CA PRO A 291 -14.16 -8.17 1.24
C PRO A 291 -13.37 -8.44 -0.04
N ASP A 292 -12.24 -9.16 0.08
CA ASP A 292 -11.40 -9.53 -1.07
C ASP A 292 -11.92 -10.78 -1.81
N GLU A 293 -12.94 -11.44 -1.28
CA GLU A 293 -13.59 -12.61 -1.86
C GLU A 293 -14.70 -12.19 -2.85
N GLY A 294 -14.44 -12.37 -4.14
CA GLY A 294 -15.38 -12.03 -5.23
C GLY A 294 -16.61 -12.96 -5.36
N SER A 295 -16.74 -13.96 -4.49
CA SER A 295 -17.84 -14.94 -4.51
C SER A 295 -19.12 -14.47 -3.77
N LEU A 296 -19.06 -13.37 -3.03
CA LEU A 296 -20.21 -12.86 -2.28
C LEU A 296 -21.32 -12.41 -3.23
N THR A 297 -22.59 -12.63 -2.90
CA THR A 297 -23.71 -12.06 -3.70
C THR A 297 -23.76 -10.52 -3.59
N PRO A 298 -24.36 -9.77 -4.54
CA PRO A 298 -24.48 -8.31 -4.46
C PRO A 298 -25.22 -7.82 -3.21
N VAL A 299 -26.12 -8.65 -2.66
CA VAL A 299 -26.85 -8.38 -1.41
C VAL A 299 -25.91 -8.56 -0.22
N SER A 300 -25.21 -9.69 -0.14
CA SER A 300 -24.27 -10.00 0.95
C SER A 300 -23.10 -9.00 1.03
N PHE A 301 -22.63 -8.53 -0.12
CA PHE A 301 -21.60 -7.49 -0.18
C PHE A 301 -22.16 -6.16 0.34
N ARG A 302 -23.31 -5.69 -0.15
CA ARG A 302 -23.92 -4.45 0.36
C ARG A 302 -24.25 -4.49 1.86
N SER A 303 -24.61 -5.67 2.39
CA SER A 303 -24.82 -5.84 3.83
C SER A 303 -23.54 -5.74 4.67
N SER A 304 -22.34 -5.87 4.07
CA SER A 304 -21.07 -5.74 4.80
C SER A 304 -20.78 -4.34 5.33
N TRP A 305 -21.47 -3.30 4.84
CA TRP A 305 -21.25 -1.90 5.26
C TRP A 305 -22.46 -1.21 5.85
N PHE A 306 -23.55 -1.95 6.11
CA PHE A 306 -24.83 -1.40 6.54
C PHE A 306 -25.38 -0.36 5.55
N ALA A 307 -26.50 -0.66 4.88
CA ALA A 307 -27.02 0.17 3.79
C ALA A 307 -27.18 1.67 4.16
N GLU A 308 -27.58 1.97 5.39
CA GLU A 308 -27.75 3.35 5.89
C GLU A 308 -26.44 4.11 6.09
N LEU A 309 -25.35 3.43 6.44
CA LEU A 309 -24.04 4.05 6.68
C LEU A 309 -23.18 4.12 5.42
N SER A 310 -23.64 3.50 4.32
CA SER A 310 -22.93 3.46 3.05
C SER A 310 -22.57 4.83 2.46
N LYS A 311 -23.26 5.90 2.89
CA LYS A 311 -23.01 7.30 2.49
C LYS A 311 -22.16 8.10 3.48
N SER A 312 -21.71 7.47 4.57
CA SER A 312 -20.93 8.11 5.64
C SER A 312 -19.63 7.36 5.94
N MET A 313 -19.28 6.39 5.10
CA MET A 313 -18.09 5.52 5.23
C MET A 313 -17.35 5.50 3.91
N LEU A 314 -16.02 5.52 3.97
CA LEU A 314 -15.16 5.42 2.80
C LEU A 314 -14.82 3.96 2.57
N LYS A 315 -15.44 3.37 1.52
CA LYS A 315 -15.26 1.96 1.16
C LYS A 315 -14.05 1.81 0.25
N ILE A 316 -13.01 1.15 0.77
CA ILE A 316 -11.71 1.04 0.12
C ILE A 316 -11.51 -0.39 -0.38
N GLY A 317 -11.26 -0.54 -1.66
CA GLY A 317 -10.81 -1.80 -2.25
C GLY A 317 -9.36 -1.76 -2.67
N ALA A 318 -8.86 -2.94 -3.01
CA ALA A 318 -7.59 -3.11 -3.69
C ALA A 318 -7.80 -3.60 -5.13
N PRO A 319 -6.90 -3.21 -6.04
CA PRO A 319 -6.97 -3.61 -7.44
C PRO A 319 -6.80 -5.13 -7.60
N THR A 320 -7.34 -5.68 -8.69
CA THR A 320 -6.99 -7.04 -9.11
C THR A 320 -5.54 -7.09 -9.58
N ILE A 321 -4.99 -8.30 -9.58
CA ILE A 321 -3.67 -8.60 -10.15
C ILE A 321 -3.69 -8.47 -11.68
N ASN A 322 -4.71 -7.97 -12.35
CA ASN A 322 -4.67 -7.82 -13.81
C ASN A 322 -5.10 -6.43 -14.27
N ASN A 323 -5.89 -5.72 -13.47
CA ASN A 323 -6.40 -4.41 -13.82
C ASN A 323 -6.58 -3.55 -12.57
N ILE A 324 -5.90 -2.39 -12.55
CA ILE A 324 -5.91 -1.43 -11.45
C ILE A 324 -7.26 -0.73 -11.24
N ALA A 325 -8.12 -0.68 -12.27
CA ALA A 325 -9.46 -0.12 -12.21
C ALA A 325 -10.48 -1.12 -11.65
N THR A 326 -10.21 -2.42 -11.77
CA THR A 326 -11.09 -3.45 -11.22
C THR A 326 -10.71 -3.78 -9.78
N PRO A 327 -11.63 -3.65 -8.80
CA PRO A 327 -11.38 -4.13 -7.46
C PRO A 327 -11.41 -5.65 -7.45
N ARG A 328 -10.66 -6.26 -6.53
CA ARG A 328 -10.61 -7.72 -6.38
C ARG A 328 -11.97 -8.38 -6.19
N ALA A 329 -12.91 -7.68 -5.57
CA ALA A 329 -14.29 -8.13 -5.40
C ALA A 329 -15.13 -8.12 -6.70
N GLY A 330 -14.60 -7.59 -7.82
CA GLY A 330 -15.29 -7.49 -9.11
C GLY A 330 -16.43 -6.46 -9.17
N ARG A 331 -16.49 -5.51 -8.21
CA ARG A 331 -17.64 -4.61 -7.98
C ARG A 331 -17.26 -3.13 -7.87
N GLU A 332 -16.84 -2.57 -9.00
CA GLU A 332 -16.41 -1.15 -9.13
C GLU A 332 -17.46 -0.17 -8.59
N ASN A 333 -18.73 -0.36 -8.95
CA ASN A 333 -19.82 0.58 -8.61
C ASN A 333 -20.25 0.58 -7.13
N GLN A 334 -19.59 -0.21 -6.27
CA GLN A 334 -19.96 -0.35 -4.85
C GLN A 334 -18.86 0.12 -3.90
N LEU A 335 -17.67 0.43 -4.41
CA LEU A 335 -16.57 1.00 -3.65
C LEU A 335 -16.46 2.50 -3.90
N ASP A 336 -15.89 3.24 -2.95
CA ASP A 336 -15.56 4.64 -3.16
C ASP A 336 -14.21 4.78 -3.86
N TYR A 337 -13.20 4.05 -3.36
CA TYR A 337 -11.83 4.21 -3.80
C TYR A 337 -11.08 2.88 -3.91
N ILE A 338 -10.10 2.86 -4.82
CA ILE A 338 -9.12 1.80 -4.98
C ILE A 338 -7.73 2.39 -4.72
N LEU A 339 -6.98 1.76 -3.83
CA LEU A 339 -5.60 2.14 -3.51
C LEU A 339 -4.66 0.92 -3.67
N PRO A 340 -3.33 1.14 -3.77
CA PRO A 340 -2.37 0.04 -3.79
C PRO A 340 -2.59 -0.92 -2.62
N GLY A 341 -2.91 -2.17 -2.91
CA GLY A 341 -3.10 -3.21 -1.89
C GLY A 341 -2.37 -4.52 -2.18
N HIS A 342 -1.92 -4.72 -3.42
CA HIS A 342 -1.26 -5.94 -3.85
C HIS A 342 0.26 -5.76 -3.86
N GLU A 343 1.00 -6.68 -3.22
CA GLU A 343 2.47 -6.72 -3.17
C GLU A 343 3.12 -5.35 -2.84
N VAL A 344 2.60 -4.66 -1.82
CA VAL A 344 3.16 -3.40 -1.32
C VAL A 344 4.52 -3.70 -0.65
N PRO A 345 5.66 -3.29 -1.25
CA PRO A 345 6.98 -3.54 -0.66
C PRO A 345 7.15 -2.73 0.61
N ASP A 346 8.04 -3.17 1.52
CA ASP A 346 8.47 -2.32 2.62
C ASP A 346 9.30 -1.13 2.11
N ARG A 347 9.49 -0.10 2.93
CA ARG A 347 10.15 1.16 2.53
C ARG A 347 11.61 0.98 2.10
N ASP A 348 12.31 0.04 2.73
CA ASP A 348 13.73 -0.24 2.50
C ASP A 348 13.97 -1.55 1.73
N ASP A 349 12.93 -2.19 1.18
CA ASP A 349 12.98 -3.56 0.65
C ASP A 349 13.57 -4.60 1.64
N GLN A 350 13.73 -4.25 2.92
CA GLN A 350 14.28 -5.11 3.94
C GLN A 350 13.25 -6.12 4.44
N ILE A 351 13.69 -7.37 4.51
CA ILE A 351 12.93 -8.53 4.96
C ILE A 351 12.60 -8.34 6.45
N ILE A 352 11.38 -7.91 6.75
CA ILE A 352 10.77 -8.36 7.99
C ILE A 352 10.65 -9.87 7.81
N GLN A 353 11.34 -10.66 8.65
CA GLN A 353 11.13 -12.11 8.74
C GLN A 353 9.70 -12.35 9.22
N VAL A 354 8.73 -12.20 8.32
CA VAL A 354 7.34 -12.55 8.54
C VAL A 354 7.28 -14.03 8.25
N ASN A 355 7.13 -14.85 9.30
CA ASN A 355 6.92 -16.29 9.21
C ASN A 355 6.01 -16.62 8.02
N GLU A 356 6.42 -17.60 7.21
CA GLU A 356 5.83 -17.93 5.89
C GLU A 356 4.30 -18.16 5.94
N ASP A 357 3.74 -18.56 7.09
CA ASP A 357 2.30 -18.77 7.27
C ASP A 357 1.47 -17.48 7.46
N SER A 358 2.11 -16.34 7.76
CA SER A 358 1.44 -15.06 8.04
C SER A 358 1.20 -14.20 6.79
N LEU A 359 1.68 -14.62 5.63
CA LEU A 359 1.79 -13.82 4.39
C LEU A 359 0.54 -13.74 3.52
N ARG A 360 -0.61 -14.27 3.97
CA ARG A 360 -1.90 -13.95 3.32
C ARG A 360 -2.39 -12.59 3.83
N THR A 361 -1.72 -11.52 3.45
CA THR A 361 -2.26 -10.17 3.62
C THR A 361 -3.31 -9.95 2.54
N GLU A 362 -4.56 -9.87 2.98
CA GLU A 362 -5.69 -9.47 2.13
C GLU A 362 -5.39 -8.05 1.57
N PRO A 363 -5.42 -7.85 0.24
CA PRO A 363 -5.08 -6.57 -0.38
C PRO A 363 -5.91 -5.38 0.08
N SER A 364 -7.21 -5.56 0.35
CA SER A 364 -8.11 -4.45 0.72
C SER A 364 -7.80 -3.85 2.10
N PRO A 365 -7.48 -4.64 3.14
CA PRO A 365 -6.89 -4.14 4.39
C PRO A 365 -5.67 -3.23 4.24
N VAL A 366 -4.75 -3.55 3.30
CA VAL A 366 -3.55 -2.75 2.98
C VAL A 366 -3.94 -1.44 2.31
N ALA A 367 -4.80 -1.51 1.30
CA ALA A 367 -5.32 -0.33 0.62
C ALA A 367 -6.03 0.63 1.60
N THR A 368 -6.80 0.07 2.55
CA THR A 368 -7.48 0.83 3.61
C THR A 368 -6.50 1.53 4.53
N ALA A 369 -5.39 0.87 4.88
CA ALA A 369 -4.34 1.47 5.71
C ALA A 369 -3.70 2.68 5.01
N LEU A 370 -3.40 2.56 3.71
CA LEU A 370 -2.87 3.68 2.93
C LEU A 370 -3.91 4.80 2.77
N ALA A 371 -5.19 4.48 2.63
CA ALA A 371 -6.24 5.49 2.54
C ALA A 371 -6.35 6.30 3.84
N ALA A 372 -6.33 5.61 4.99
CA ALA A 372 -6.34 6.24 6.30
C ALA A 372 -5.08 7.10 6.53
N GLY A 373 -3.90 6.61 6.13
CA GLY A 373 -2.65 7.37 6.21
C GLY A 373 -2.65 8.62 5.34
N LEU A 374 -3.18 8.53 4.11
CA LEU A 374 -3.33 9.67 3.20
C LEU A 374 -4.28 10.72 3.79
N ALA A 375 -5.41 10.30 4.36
CA ALA A 375 -6.34 11.22 5.01
C ALA A 375 -5.71 11.91 6.25
N ALA A 376 -4.95 11.18 7.06
CA ALA A 376 -4.21 11.74 8.19
C ALA A 376 -3.20 12.80 7.73
N LEU A 377 -2.49 12.53 6.63
CA LEU A 377 -1.55 13.45 6.01
C LEU A 377 -2.24 14.70 5.45
N ILE A 378 -3.40 14.56 4.79
CA ILE A 378 -4.20 15.69 4.29
C ILE A 378 -4.63 16.60 5.45
N ILE A 379 -5.19 16.03 6.52
CA ILE A 379 -5.56 16.79 7.74
C ILE A 379 -4.35 17.53 8.29
N HIS A 380 -3.18 16.89 8.31
CA HIS A 380 -1.94 17.53 8.76
C HIS A 380 -1.50 18.69 7.85
N CYS A 381 -1.59 18.55 6.53
CA CYS A 381 -1.27 19.64 5.60
C CYS A 381 -2.16 20.86 5.86
N VAL A 382 -3.46 20.66 6.08
CA VAL A 382 -4.40 21.75 6.43
C VAL A 382 -4.03 22.40 7.77
N ARG A 383 -3.70 21.60 8.80
CA ARG A 383 -3.21 22.13 10.09
C ARG A 383 -1.96 23.00 9.92
N VAL A 384 -0.99 22.56 9.11
CA VAL A 384 0.22 23.34 8.82
C VAL A 384 -0.12 24.64 8.10
N GLY A 385 -1.01 24.59 7.11
CA GLY A 385 -1.49 25.77 6.40
C GLY A 385 -2.13 26.80 7.34
N THR A 386 -2.95 26.35 8.30
CA THR A 386 -3.52 27.24 9.33
C THR A 386 -2.45 27.90 10.20
N THR A 387 -1.43 27.14 10.62
CA THR A 387 -0.32 27.69 11.41
C THR A 387 0.44 28.76 10.62
N VAL A 388 0.69 28.54 9.34
CA VAL A 388 1.37 29.51 8.46
C VAL A 388 0.53 30.78 8.31
N SER A 389 -0.77 30.64 8.05
CA SER A 389 -1.69 31.78 7.95
C SER A 389 -1.76 32.57 9.26
N HIS A 390 -1.81 31.89 10.40
CA HIS A 390 -1.80 32.54 11.72
C HIS A 390 -0.50 33.30 11.98
N ARG A 391 0.67 32.72 11.66
CA ARG A 391 1.97 33.39 11.80
C ARG A 391 2.07 34.62 10.90
N ALA A 392 1.57 34.54 9.67
CA ALA A 392 1.54 35.67 8.74
C ALA A 392 0.66 36.82 9.26
N GLN A 393 -0.50 36.51 9.86
CA GLN A 393 -1.39 37.50 10.47
C GLN A 393 -0.77 38.13 11.72
N ALA A 394 -0.14 37.33 12.59
CA ALA A 394 0.52 37.83 13.80
C ALA A 394 1.70 38.78 13.48
N ALA A 395 2.43 38.55 12.38
CA ALA A 395 3.49 39.43 11.91
C ALA A 395 2.96 40.76 11.33
N ARG A 396 1.67 40.85 10.96
CA ARG A 396 1.04 42.02 10.34
C ARG A 396 -0.40 42.24 10.84
N PRO A 397 -0.59 42.61 12.12
CA PRO A 397 -1.91 42.64 12.75
C PRO A 397 -2.87 43.67 12.13
N ASN A 398 -2.34 44.76 11.56
CA ASN A 398 -3.14 45.84 10.96
C ASN A 398 -3.52 45.59 9.49
N ARG A 399 -3.15 44.45 8.90
CA ARG A 399 -3.50 44.10 7.53
C ARG A 399 -4.77 43.25 7.53
N GLN A 400 -5.67 43.51 6.58
CA GLN A 400 -6.84 42.65 6.33
C GLN A 400 -6.38 41.19 6.19
N ALA A 401 -7.11 40.28 6.85
CA ALA A 401 -6.81 38.85 6.80
C ALA A 401 -6.68 38.40 5.34
N ASP A 402 -5.64 37.61 5.05
CA ASP A 402 -5.43 37.07 3.71
C ASP A 402 -6.70 36.32 3.28
N PRO A 403 -7.40 36.75 2.21
CA PRO A 403 -8.60 36.06 1.75
C PRO A 403 -8.34 34.60 1.32
N ASN A 404 -7.07 34.24 1.07
CA ASN A 404 -6.63 32.89 0.78
C ASN A 404 -6.04 32.15 2.01
N GLY A 405 -6.14 32.74 3.21
CA GLY A 405 -5.67 32.14 4.45
C GLY A 405 -6.50 30.94 4.87
N ILE A 406 -5.87 29.91 5.41
CA ILE A 406 -6.57 28.76 5.98
C ILE A 406 -6.81 29.06 7.46
N GLY A 407 -8.08 29.10 7.86
CA GLY A 407 -8.48 29.28 9.25
C GLY A 407 -8.58 27.96 10.04
N PRO A 408 -8.92 28.04 11.34
CA PRO A 408 -9.19 26.86 12.17
C PRO A 408 -10.47 26.13 11.76
N GLU A 409 -11.41 26.79 11.08
CA GLU A 409 -12.66 26.20 10.60
C GLU A 409 -12.39 25.15 9.53
N GLN A 410 -11.49 25.45 8.59
CA GLN A 410 -11.07 24.53 7.53
C GLN A 410 -10.45 23.24 8.09
N VAL A 411 -9.81 23.29 9.27
CA VAL A 411 -9.29 22.09 9.96
C VAL A 411 -10.43 21.23 10.53
N ARG A 412 -11.53 21.84 10.99
CA ARG A 412 -12.74 21.11 11.41
C ARG A 412 -13.49 20.57 10.19
N ASP A 413 -13.55 21.36 9.12
CA ASP A 413 -14.28 21.03 7.91
C ASP A 413 -13.63 19.89 7.16
N ILE A 414 -12.30 19.85 7.02
CA ILE A 414 -11.62 18.76 6.30
C ILE A 414 -11.80 17.39 6.98
N LYS A 415 -12.10 17.38 8.28
CA LYS A 415 -12.42 16.15 9.03
C LYS A 415 -13.84 15.66 8.79
N GLN A 416 -14.70 16.45 8.16
CA GLN A 416 -16.04 16.01 7.79
C GLN A 416 -15.98 15.08 6.58
N PHE A 417 -16.81 14.03 6.60
CA PHE A 417 -16.87 13.02 5.55
C PHE A 417 -16.99 13.63 4.15
N ALA A 418 -17.94 14.55 3.94
CA ALA A 418 -18.20 15.15 2.63
C ALA A 418 -16.99 15.92 2.08
N ASN A 419 -16.27 16.64 2.93
CA ASN A 419 -15.11 17.43 2.53
C ASN A 419 -13.91 16.54 2.25
N MET A 420 -13.61 15.57 3.13
CA MET A 420 -12.57 14.58 2.86
C MET A 420 -12.85 13.80 1.57
N LYS A 421 -14.12 13.42 1.34
CA LYS A 421 -14.54 12.76 0.10
C LYS A 421 -14.29 13.65 -1.12
N LYS A 422 -14.70 14.93 -1.08
CA LYS A 422 -14.43 15.91 -2.15
C LYS A 422 -12.93 16.04 -2.47
N VAL A 423 -12.06 15.95 -1.46
CA VAL A 423 -10.61 15.97 -1.66
C VAL A 423 -10.11 14.69 -2.33
N LEU A 424 -10.54 13.53 -1.84
CA LEU A 424 -10.16 12.23 -2.39
C LEU A 424 -10.69 12.02 -3.83
N ASP A 425 -11.88 12.52 -4.14
CA ASP A 425 -12.47 12.49 -5.49
C ASP A 425 -11.57 13.21 -6.53
N ARG A 426 -10.79 14.22 -6.12
CA ARG A 426 -9.84 14.91 -7.01
C ARG A 426 -8.63 14.06 -7.38
N PHE A 427 -8.31 13.08 -6.55
CA PHE A 427 -7.25 12.10 -6.81
C PHE A 427 -7.79 10.88 -7.55
N ALA A 428 -9.10 10.63 -7.53
CA ALA A 428 -9.70 9.49 -8.20
C ALA A 428 -9.74 9.72 -9.73
N GLN A 429 -8.95 8.94 -10.49
CA GLN A 429 -8.97 8.96 -11.95
C GLN A 429 -9.67 7.73 -12.52
N GLY A 430 -10.51 7.89 -13.56
CA GLY A 430 -10.90 6.83 -14.48
C GLY A 430 -11.63 5.59 -13.92
N GLY A 431 -12.20 5.64 -12.71
CA GLY A 431 -12.91 4.49 -12.12
C GLY A 431 -12.48 4.16 -10.69
N CYS A 432 -12.47 5.16 -9.80
CA CYS A 432 -12.20 5.02 -8.35
C CYS A 432 -10.73 4.84 -7.91
N TYR A 433 -9.74 4.68 -8.81
CA TYR A 433 -8.33 4.57 -8.39
C TYR A 433 -7.75 5.92 -7.97
N VAL A 434 -7.16 6.00 -6.77
CA VAL A 434 -6.57 7.22 -6.20
C VAL A 434 -5.14 7.40 -6.69
N ASP A 435 -4.95 8.29 -7.66
CA ASP A 435 -3.64 8.70 -8.16
C ASP A 435 -3.16 10.00 -7.49
N VAL A 436 -2.04 9.88 -6.77
CA VAL A 436 -1.39 10.99 -6.04
C VAL A 436 -0.24 11.62 -6.82
N GLY A 437 0.12 11.05 -7.98
CA GLY A 437 1.36 11.32 -8.72
C GLY A 437 1.62 12.81 -8.94
N ASP A 438 0.79 13.48 -9.73
CA ASP A 438 1.10 14.86 -10.18
C ASP A 438 1.22 15.88 -9.04
N LYS A 439 0.37 15.75 -8.01
CA LYS A 439 0.27 16.76 -6.94
C LYS A 439 1.29 16.54 -5.83
N PHE A 440 1.43 15.30 -5.36
CA PHE A 440 2.36 14.97 -4.28
C PHE A 440 3.80 14.80 -4.77
N ASP A 441 4.05 14.37 -6.01
CA ASP A 441 5.42 14.22 -6.52
C ASP A 441 6.12 15.58 -6.66
N LYS A 442 5.45 16.53 -7.33
CA LYS A 442 5.96 17.91 -7.48
C LYS A 442 6.23 18.55 -6.13
N THR A 443 5.29 18.41 -5.21
CA THR A 443 5.41 19.00 -3.86
C THR A 443 6.49 18.29 -3.05
N GLY A 444 6.58 16.96 -3.09
CA GLY A 444 7.56 16.17 -2.36
C GLY A 444 9.00 16.47 -2.81
N LYS A 445 9.23 16.55 -4.13
CA LYS A 445 10.52 17.00 -4.69
C LYS A 445 10.86 18.41 -4.23
N ALA A 446 9.88 19.31 -4.23
CA ALA A 446 10.05 20.67 -3.76
C ALA A 446 10.37 20.75 -2.25
N LEU A 447 9.90 19.81 -1.43
CA LEU A 447 10.20 19.74 0.01
C LEU A 447 11.58 19.11 0.29
N LYS A 448 12.02 18.13 -0.52
CA LYS A 448 13.34 17.50 -0.38
C LYS A 448 14.50 18.40 -0.78
N ASP A 449 14.24 19.45 -1.55
CA ASP A 449 15.24 20.44 -1.97
C ASP A 449 15.98 21.03 -0.74
N ALA A 450 17.29 20.79 -0.69
CA ALA A 450 18.16 21.21 0.40
C ALA A 450 18.38 22.73 0.43
N THR A 451 18.15 23.42 -0.69
CA THR A 451 18.34 24.88 -0.79
C THR A 451 17.22 25.67 -0.11
N LYS A 452 16.10 25.03 0.23
CA LYS A 452 14.95 25.71 0.81
C LYS A 452 15.03 25.76 2.34
N SER A 453 14.79 26.96 2.86
CA SER A 453 14.57 27.17 4.30
C SER A 453 13.29 26.47 4.77
N ASP A 454 13.17 26.27 6.09
CA ASP A 454 11.97 25.66 6.67
C ASP A 454 10.73 26.51 6.46
N GLN A 455 10.87 27.84 6.43
CA GLN A 455 9.77 28.74 6.08
C GLN A 455 9.30 28.52 4.63
N ASN A 456 10.22 28.37 3.68
CA ASN A 456 9.86 28.06 2.30
C ASN A 456 9.14 26.71 2.18
N ARG A 457 9.56 25.71 2.96
CA ARG A 457 8.90 24.40 3.02
C ARG A 457 7.49 24.49 3.62
N LEU A 458 7.32 25.27 4.69
CA LEU A 458 6.02 25.57 5.27
C LEU A 458 5.07 26.23 4.27
N ASP A 459 5.55 27.20 3.49
CA ASP A 459 4.76 27.88 2.46
C ASP A 459 4.40 26.95 1.28
N ILE A 460 5.24 25.94 0.99
CA ILE A 460 4.92 24.89 0.03
C ILE A 460 3.77 24.02 0.55
N VAL A 461 3.82 23.57 1.80
CA VAL A 461 2.74 22.78 2.41
C VAL A 461 1.45 23.60 2.53
N ALA A 462 1.54 24.87 2.89
CA ALA A 462 0.38 25.76 2.98
C ALA A 462 -0.29 25.98 1.61
N ARG A 463 0.49 26.10 0.53
CA ARG A 463 -0.05 26.14 -0.85
C ARG A 463 -0.75 24.83 -1.22
N LEU A 464 -0.12 23.69 -0.96
CA LEU A 464 -0.75 22.39 -1.17
C LEU A 464 -2.07 22.29 -0.40
N ALA A 465 -2.09 22.71 0.87
CA ALA A 465 -3.29 22.68 1.70
C ALA A 465 -4.44 23.50 1.10
N ARG A 466 -4.17 24.69 0.55
CA ARG A 466 -5.17 25.50 -0.15
C ARG A 466 -5.70 24.77 -1.37
N ASP A 467 -4.81 24.22 -2.19
CA ASP A 467 -5.19 23.47 -3.39
C ASP A 467 -5.96 22.19 -3.08
N LEU A 468 -5.79 21.61 -1.88
CA LEU A 468 -6.56 20.46 -1.42
C LEU A 468 -7.98 20.85 -1.06
N ILE A 469 -8.18 21.98 -0.37
CA ILE A 469 -9.49 22.39 0.16
C ILE A 469 -10.32 23.29 -0.76
N SER A 470 -9.72 23.91 -1.79
CA SER A 470 -10.39 24.81 -2.74
C SER A 470 -11.32 24.03 -3.67
#